data_AF-A0A7S1MXV1-F1
#
_entry.id   AF-A0A7S1MXV1-F1
#
_cell.length_a   1.000
_cell.length_b   1.000
_cell.length_c   1.000
_cell.angle_alpha   90.00
_cell.angle_beta   90.00
_cell.angle_gamma   90.00
#
_symmetry.space_group_name_H-M   'P 1'
#
loop_
_entity.id
_entity.type
_entity.pdbx_description
1 polymer ?
#
loop_
_entity_poly.entity_id
_entity_poly.type
_entity_poly.pdbx_seq_one_letter_code
_entity_poly.pdbx_strand_id
1 'polypeptide(L)'
;DGKTAMWQRREMSNFDYLMALNTAADRSLNDLAQYPVLPWVISDYTSLVLDLTNPSTFRDLSKPVGALEPSRLESLRARYREMPPPKFLYGTHYSTPGYVLHYLVREAPDLMLHLQRGKFDSPDRTFWSIGTTFRSVTSNPADVKELTPEFFMGEGR
;
A
#
# COMPACT_ATOMS: atom_id res chain seq x y z
N ASP A 1 11.32 0.15 29.01
CA ASP A 1 10.15 0.77 28.36
C ASP A 1 9.81 0.08 27.05
N GLY A 2 8.53 -0.11 26.75
CA GLY A 2 8.09 -0.70 25.48
C GLY A 2 8.15 0.29 24.31
N LYS A 3 8.28 -0.22 23.07
CA LYS A 3 8.41 0.61 21.85
C LYS A 3 7.29 1.64 21.69
N THR A 4 6.06 1.32 22.11
CA THR A 4 4.92 2.24 22.09
C THR A 4 5.13 3.47 22.97
N ALA A 5 5.72 3.31 24.16
CA ALA A 5 5.99 4.43 25.06
C ALA A 5 7.05 5.36 24.47
N MET A 6 8.10 4.80 23.85
CA MET A 6 9.13 5.58 23.15
C MET A 6 8.52 6.39 22.00
N TRP A 7 7.65 5.76 21.18
CA TRP A 7 6.95 6.45 20.10
C TRP A 7 6.05 7.59 20.60
N GLN A 8 5.26 7.35 21.65
CA GLN A 8 4.40 8.38 22.27
C GLN A 8 5.21 9.58 22.82
N ARG A 9 6.40 9.32 23.36
CA ARG A 9 7.34 10.36 23.83
C ARG A 9 8.18 11.00 22.71
N ARG A 10 7.96 10.60 21.45
CA ARG A 10 8.73 11.06 20.27
C ARG A 10 10.22 10.70 20.31
N GLU A 11 10.59 9.68 21.08
CA GLU A 11 11.93 9.09 21.10
C GLU A 11 12.13 8.11 19.93
N MET A 12 11.05 7.75 19.23
CA MET A 12 11.03 6.88 18.05
C MET A 12 10.16 7.54 16.97
N SER A 13 10.64 7.54 15.73
CA SER A 13 9.88 8.11 14.61
C SER A 13 8.65 7.25 14.26
N ASN A 14 7.70 7.81 13.51
CA ASN A 14 6.57 7.04 12.98
C ASN A 14 7.04 5.87 12.09
N PHE A 15 8.08 6.10 11.28
CA PHE A 15 8.66 5.09 10.42
C PHE A 15 9.24 3.93 11.24
N ASP A 16 10.11 4.23 12.20
CA ASP A 16 10.74 3.21 13.05
C ASP A 16 9.70 2.43 13.86
N TYR A 17 8.66 3.12 14.34
CA TYR A 17 7.58 2.47 15.06
C TYR A 17 6.76 1.54 14.15
N LEU A 18 6.41 1.97 12.94
CA LEU A 18 5.73 1.11 11.96
C LEU A 18 6.59 -0.10 11.55
N MET A 19 7.90 0.08 11.37
CA MET A 19 8.82 -1.01 11.09
C MET A 19 8.92 -1.99 12.25
N ALA A 20 8.94 -1.49 13.48
CA ALA A 20 8.88 -2.31 14.67
C ALA A 20 7.57 -3.10 14.81
N LEU A 21 6.43 -2.51 14.45
CA LEU A 21 5.13 -3.19 14.42
C LEU A 21 5.10 -4.28 13.34
N ASN A 22 5.61 -4.00 12.14
CA ASN A 22 5.75 -5.00 11.08
C ASN A 22 6.60 -6.19 11.55
N THR A 23 7.77 -5.92 12.15
CA THR A 23 8.66 -6.96 12.68
C THR A 23 7.97 -7.80 13.77
N ALA A 24 7.23 -7.15 14.68
CA ALA A 24 6.49 -7.85 15.73
C ALA A 24 5.30 -8.68 15.21
N ALA A 25 4.84 -8.39 13.98
CA ALA A 25 3.81 -9.15 13.27
C ALA A 25 4.43 -10.17 12.29
N ASP A 26 5.67 -10.60 12.53
CA ASP A 26 6.43 -11.57 11.73
C ASP A 26 6.66 -11.17 10.26
N ARG A 27 6.57 -9.87 9.94
CA ARG A 27 6.89 -9.37 8.59
C ARG A 27 8.38 -9.10 8.43
N SER A 28 8.89 -9.38 7.23
CA SER A 28 10.33 -9.29 6.92
C SER A 28 10.57 -8.93 5.46
N LEU A 29 11.64 -8.17 5.21
CA LEU A 29 12.10 -7.85 3.84
C LEU A 29 12.59 -9.10 3.09
N ASN A 30 12.81 -10.22 3.78
CA ASN A 30 13.26 -11.48 3.18
C ASN A 30 12.12 -12.38 2.68
N ASP A 31 10.86 -12.06 2.99
CA ASP A 31 9.70 -12.83 2.55
C ASP A 31 8.69 -11.92 1.83
N LEU A 32 8.59 -12.04 0.50
CA LEU A 32 7.66 -11.26 -0.32
C LEU A 32 6.19 -11.52 0.03
N ALA A 33 5.84 -12.68 0.58
CA ALA A 33 4.48 -12.98 1.01
C ALA A 33 4.12 -12.28 2.33
N GLN A 34 5.12 -11.96 3.15
CA GLN A 34 4.99 -11.31 4.45
C GLN A 34 5.83 -10.02 4.52
N TYR A 35 5.87 -9.29 3.41
CA TYR A 35 6.65 -8.06 3.31
C TYR A 35 6.11 -6.99 4.26
N PRO A 36 6.94 -6.08 4.81
CA PRO A 36 6.45 -4.97 5.62
C PRO A 36 5.48 -4.07 4.84
N VAL A 37 4.46 -3.57 5.51
CA VAL A 37 3.39 -2.73 4.94
C VAL A 37 3.40 -1.37 5.61
N LEU A 38 3.39 -0.32 4.79
CA LEU A 38 3.21 1.06 5.23
C LEU A 38 1.95 1.64 4.56
N PRO A 39 1.24 2.56 5.23
CA PRO A 39 0.03 3.14 4.66
C PRO A 39 0.37 4.16 3.56
N TRP A 40 -0.52 4.30 2.59
CA TRP A 40 -0.61 5.55 1.82
C TRP A 40 -0.85 6.74 2.77
N VAL A 41 -0.03 7.78 2.68
CA VAL A 41 -0.16 8.99 3.52
C VAL A 41 -0.65 10.19 2.71
N ILE A 42 -0.03 10.46 1.57
CA ILE A 42 -0.45 11.53 0.66
C ILE A 42 -1.60 11.03 -0.23
N SER A 43 -2.59 11.89 -0.44
CA SER A 43 -3.72 11.71 -1.36
C SER A 43 -3.69 12.65 -2.57
N ASP A 44 -2.86 13.69 -2.55
CA ASP A 44 -2.67 14.60 -3.69
C ASP A 44 -1.41 14.26 -4.49
N TYR A 45 -1.62 13.75 -5.70
CA TYR A 45 -0.57 13.47 -6.69
C TYR A 45 -0.81 14.24 -8.00
N THR A 46 -1.57 15.33 -7.93
CA THR A 46 -1.96 16.14 -9.10
C THR A 46 -1.51 17.59 -8.99
N SER A 47 -1.42 18.12 -7.77
CA SER A 47 -0.90 19.47 -7.56
C SER A 47 0.57 19.56 -7.90
N LEU A 48 0.96 20.67 -8.54
CA LEU A 48 2.35 20.98 -8.84
C LEU A 48 3.19 21.21 -7.57
N VAL A 49 2.56 21.76 -6.53
CA VAL A 49 3.16 22.02 -5.22
C VAL A 49 2.32 21.34 -4.16
N LEU A 50 2.97 20.53 -3.32
CA LEU A 50 2.32 19.79 -2.26
C LEU A 50 2.18 20.65 -1.01
N ASP A 51 0.97 21.06 -0.66
CA ASP A 51 0.69 21.82 0.56
C ASP A 51 0.48 20.88 1.75
N LEU A 52 1.50 20.77 2.60
CA LEU A 52 1.47 19.93 3.80
C LEU A 52 0.67 20.53 4.96
N THR A 53 0.16 21.76 4.81
CA THR A 53 -0.74 22.38 5.80
C THR A 53 -2.21 22.11 5.48
N ASN A 54 -2.51 21.75 4.23
CA ASN A 54 -3.86 21.41 3.80
C ASN A 54 -4.23 19.98 4.22
N PRO A 55 -5.26 19.77 5.06
CA PRO A 55 -5.69 18.43 5.46
C PRO A 55 -6.10 17.53 4.28
N SER A 56 -6.58 18.08 3.15
CA SER A 56 -7.00 17.29 1.99
C SER A 56 -5.83 16.67 1.22
N THR A 57 -4.60 17.12 1.49
CA THR A 57 -3.36 16.53 0.97
C THR A 57 -3.11 15.13 1.54
N PHE A 58 -3.70 14.83 2.70
CA PHE A 58 -3.47 13.59 3.41
C PHE A 58 -4.67 12.66 3.32
N ARG A 59 -4.37 11.37 3.22
CA ARG A 59 -5.35 10.30 3.33
C ARG A 59 -5.94 10.26 4.75
N ASP A 60 -7.24 10.00 4.84
CA ASP A 60 -7.88 9.55 6.07
C ASP A 60 -7.34 8.18 6.52
N LEU A 61 -6.41 8.19 7.48
CA LEU A 61 -5.78 6.99 8.05
C LEU A 61 -6.71 6.15 8.93
N SER A 62 -7.93 6.62 9.24
CA SER A 62 -8.92 5.82 9.96
C SER A 62 -9.61 4.78 9.07
N LYS A 63 -9.41 4.86 7.75
CA LYS A 63 -10.06 4.02 6.75
C LYS A 63 -9.07 3.17 5.96
N PRO A 64 -9.41 1.92 5.59
CA PRO A 64 -8.65 1.15 4.60
C PRO A 64 -8.82 1.73 3.20
N VAL A 65 -7.92 1.39 2.26
CA VAL A 65 -7.92 1.87 0.87
C VAL A 65 -9.30 1.75 0.23
N GLY A 66 -9.91 0.56 0.34
CA GLY A 66 -11.19 0.27 -0.29
C GLY A 66 -12.39 1.03 0.29
N ALA A 67 -12.19 1.80 1.38
CA ALA A 67 -13.21 2.62 2.02
C ALA A 67 -12.96 4.13 1.86
N LEU A 68 -11.89 4.54 1.16
CA LEU A 68 -11.58 5.96 0.93
C LEU A 68 -12.62 6.65 0.06
N GLU A 69 -13.06 5.97 -1.00
CA GLU A 69 -14.05 6.48 -1.94
C GLU A 69 -15.45 5.98 -1.56
N PRO A 70 -16.39 6.87 -1.14
CA PRO A 70 -17.69 6.46 -0.63
C PRO A 70 -18.53 5.65 -1.64
N SER A 71 -18.53 6.06 -2.91
CA SER A 71 -19.27 5.40 -3.99
C SER A 71 -18.80 3.96 -4.23
N ARG A 72 -17.48 3.75 -4.17
CA ARG A 72 -16.87 2.42 -4.24
C ARG A 72 -17.23 1.57 -3.03
N LEU A 73 -17.14 2.13 -1.82
CA LEU A 73 -17.48 1.40 -0.59
C LEU A 73 -18.93 0.93 -0.60
N GLU A 74 -19.85 1.75 -1.09
CA GLU A 74 -21.25 1.38 -1.26
C GLU A 74 -21.41 0.18 -2.21
N SER A 75 -20.73 0.21 -3.36
CA SER A 75 -20.72 -0.89 -4.33
C SER A 75 -20.16 -2.18 -3.73
N LEU A 76 -19.07 -2.11 -2.97
CA LEU A 76 -18.49 -3.26 -2.26
C LEU A 76 -19.46 -3.82 -1.21
N ARG A 77 -20.17 -2.96 -0.47
CA ARG A 77 -21.19 -3.37 0.50
C ARG A 77 -22.41 -4.00 -0.17
N ALA A 78 -22.84 -3.49 -1.33
CA ALA A 78 -23.91 -4.09 -2.12
C ALA A 78 -23.57 -5.51 -2.54
N ARG A 79 -22.39 -5.69 -3.16
CA ARG A 79 -21.86 -7.02 -3.51
C ARG A 79 -21.79 -7.95 -2.29
N TYR A 80 -21.30 -7.45 -1.15
CA TYR A 80 -21.23 -8.23 0.09
C TYR A 80 -22.60 -8.72 0.57
N ARG A 81 -23.65 -7.89 0.46
CA ARG A 81 -25.02 -8.27 0.84
C ARG A 81 -25.54 -9.42 -0.04
N GLU A 82 -25.26 -9.40 -1.33
CA GLU A 82 -25.72 -10.40 -2.31
C GLU A 82 -24.87 -11.69 -2.32
N MET A 83 -23.63 -11.63 -1.84
CA MET A 83 -22.69 -12.75 -1.83
C MET A 83 -23.13 -13.89 -0.89
N PRO A 84 -23.04 -15.17 -1.29
CA PRO A 84 -23.19 -16.30 -0.38
C PRO A 84 -21.99 -16.42 0.58
N PRO A 85 -22.15 -16.99 1.79
CA PRO A 85 -21.02 -17.24 2.68
C PRO A 85 -19.94 -18.17 2.07
N PRO A 86 -18.64 -17.98 2.38
CA PRO A 86 -18.09 -16.92 3.22
C PRO A 86 -18.05 -15.57 2.49
N LYS A 87 -18.57 -14.52 3.15
CA LYS A 87 -18.65 -13.18 2.57
C LYS A 87 -17.37 -12.39 2.82
N PHE A 88 -16.98 -11.55 1.85
CA PHE A 88 -15.83 -10.66 1.99
C PHE A 88 -16.07 -9.33 1.27
N LEU A 89 -15.46 -8.26 1.79
CA LEU A 89 -15.51 -6.95 1.13
C LEU A 89 -14.46 -6.86 0.02
N TYR A 90 -13.24 -7.34 0.26
CA TYR A 90 -12.11 -7.21 -0.66
C TYR A 90 -11.71 -8.60 -1.17
N GLY A 91 -11.70 -8.78 -2.48
CA GLY A 91 -11.27 -10.05 -3.11
C GLY A 91 -9.75 -10.13 -3.31
N THR A 92 -9.04 -9.04 -2.98
CA THR A 92 -7.60 -8.92 -3.06
C THR A 92 -7.07 -8.42 -1.73
N HIS A 93 -5.79 -8.71 -1.46
CA HIS A 93 -5.14 -8.35 -0.20
C HIS A 93 -4.31 -7.08 -0.40
N TYR A 94 -4.14 -6.26 0.62
CA TYR A 94 -3.37 -5.00 0.54
C TYR A 94 -1.86 -5.21 0.34
N SER A 95 -1.37 -6.44 0.53
CA SER A 95 0.04 -6.84 0.43
C SER A 95 0.12 -8.21 -0.22
N THR A 96 0.80 -8.31 -1.35
CA THR A 96 1.06 -9.60 -2.04
C THR A 96 2.45 -9.56 -2.65
N PRO A 97 3.10 -10.70 -2.93
CA PRO A 97 4.36 -10.72 -3.66
C PRO A 97 4.30 -9.95 -4.97
N GLY A 98 3.17 -10.04 -5.69
CA GLY A 98 2.95 -9.29 -6.93
C GLY A 98 2.92 -7.78 -6.72
N TYR A 99 2.36 -7.28 -5.62
CA TYR A 99 2.35 -5.84 -5.32
C TYR A 99 3.71 -5.32 -4.84
N VAL A 100 4.43 -6.12 -4.06
CA VAL A 100 5.80 -5.79 -3.65
C VAL A 100 6.68 -5.68 -4.90
N LEU A 101 6.66 -6.70 -5.76
CA LEU A 101 7.43 -6.68 -7.01
C LEU A 101 6.92 -5.64 -8.02
N HIS A 102 5.63 -5.30 -8.00
CA HIS A 102 5.12 -4.18 -8.79
C HIS A 102 5.87 -2.89 -8.44
N TYR A 103 6.04 -2.57 -7.16
CA TYR A 103 6.81 -1.39 -6.75
C TYR A 103 8.31 -1.54 -6.99
N LEU A 104 8.86 -2.72 -6.73
CA LEU A 104 10.30 -3.00 -6.86
C LEU A 104 10.72 -3.41 -8.27
N VAL A 105 9.91 -3.22 -9.30
CA VAL A 105 10.20 -3.74 -10.66
C VAL A 105 11.53 -3.24 -11.24
N ARG A 106 11.99 -2.05 -10.82
CA ARG A 106 13.28 -1.47 -11.23
C ARG A 106 14.45 -1.92 -10.35
N GLU A 107 14.19 -2.22 -9.08
CA GLU A 107 15.19 -2.67 -8.10
C GLU A 107 15.45 -4.18 -8.13
N ALA A 108 14.41 -4.96 -8.40
CA ALA A 108 14.43 -6.41 -8.45
C ALA A 108 13.78 -6.96 -9.73
N PRO A 109 14.26 -6.56 -10.93
CA PRO A 109 13.67 -6.96 -12.21
C PRO A 109 13.68 -8.49 -12.40
N ASP A 110 14.71 -9.18 -11.91
CA ASP A 110 14.82 -10.64 -12.01
C ASP A 110 13.70 -11.35 -11.23
N LEU A 111 13.33 -10.86 -10.05
CA LEU A 111 12.24 -11.44 -9.27
C LEU A 111 10.88 -11.22 -9.97
N MET A 112 10.68 -10.07 -10.60
CA MET A 112 9.50 -9.83 -11.43
C MET A 112 9.44 -10.78 -12.63
N LEU A 113 10.57 -10.99 -13.32
CA LEU A 113 10.64 -11.92 -14.45
C LEU A 113 10.33 -13.36 -14.02
N HIS A 114 10.83 -13.81 -12.86
CA HIS A 114 10.49 -15.12 -12.31
C HIS A 114 8.99 -15.24 -12.04
N LEU A 115 8.38 -14.23 -11.41
CA LEU A 115 6.93 -14.20 -11.14
C LEU A 115 6.11 -14.28 -12.44
N GLN A 116 6.58 -13.62 -13.51
CA GLN A 116 5.89 -13.50 -14.80
C GLN A 116 6.38 -14.50 -15.86
N ARG A 117 7.01 -15.61 -15.44
CA ARG A 117 7.44 -16.72 -16.33
C ARG A 117 8.40 -16.28 -17.45
N GLY A 118 9.34 -15.40 -17.13
CA GLY A 118 10.45 -14.99 -18.00
C GLY A 118 10.14 -13.84 -18.94
N LYS A 119 8.99 -13.18 -18.82
CA LYS A 119 8.64 -11.97 -19.58
C LYS A 119 8.05 -10.93 -18.66
N PHE A 120 8.33 -9.65 -18.89
CA PHE A 120 7.65 -8.58 -18.15
C PHE A 120 6.16 -8.56 -18.46
N ASP A 121 5.38 -8.02 -17.52
CA ASP A 121 3.96 -7.80 -17.70
C ASP A 121 3.68 -6.73 -18.79
N SER A 122 2.41 -6.57 -19.16
CA SER A 122 2.00 -5.47 -20.04
C SER A 122 2.48 -4.12 -19.48
N PRO A 123 2.99 -3.20 -20.32
CA PRO A 123 3.40 -1.86 -19.88
C PRO A 123 2.31 -1.14 -19.07
N ASP A 124 1.04 -1.33 -19.44
CA ASP A 124 -0.11 -0.71 -18.77
C ASP A 124 -0.34 -1.22 -17.34
N ARG A 125 0.21 -2.39 -16.98
CA ARG A 125 0.12 -3.01 -15.65
C ARG A 125 1.40 -2.88 -14.83
N THR A 126 2.48 -2.44 -15.46
CA THR A 126 3.77 -2.24 -14.80
C THR A 126 3.77 -0.92 -14.04
N PHE A 127 4.50 -0.84 -12.92
CA PHE A 127 4.59 0.38 -12.14
C PHE A 127 5.36 1.48 -12.88
N TRP A 128 4.67 2.58 -13.22
CA TRP A 128 5.29 3.69 -13.94
C TRP A 128 4.99 5.08 -13.35
N SER A 129 3.95 5.24 -12.51
CA SER A 129 3.60 6.52 -11.91
C SER A 129 2.88 6.34 -10.58
N ILE A 130 3.39 7.00 -9.53
CA ILE A 130 2.77 7.00 -8.20
C ILE A 130 1.34 7.54 -8.26
N GLY A 131 1.11 8.65 -8.98
CA GLY A 131 -0.23 9.23 -9.10
C GLY A 131 -1.22 8.34 -9.85
N THR A 132 -0.79 7.68 -10.94
CA THR A 132 -1.62 6.68 -11.62
C THR A 132 -1.94 5.50 -10.70
N THR A 133 -0.93 5.04 -9.97
CA THR A 133 -1.05 3.96 -9.00
C THR A 133 -2.00 4.33 -7.86
N PHE A 134 -1.95 5.56 -7.34
CA PHE A 134 -2.89 6.05 -6.32
C PHE A 134 -4.33 6.11 -6.86
N ARG A 135 -4.52 6.62 -8.10
CA ARG A 135 -5.84 6.58 -8.75
C ARG A 135 -6.38 5.16 -8.93
N SER A 136 -5.51 4.20 -9.26
CA SER A 136 -5.91 2.78 -9.35
C SER A 136 -6.41 2.27 -8.01
N VAL A 137 -5.65 2.49 -6.92
CA VAL A 137 -6.06 1.99 -5.60
C VAL A 137 -7.31 2.66 -5.06
N THR A 138 -7.70 3.85 -5.53
CA THR A 138 -8.95 4.50 -5.10
C THR A 138 -10.15 4.13 -5.99
N SER A 139 -9.94 3.90 -7.29
CA SER A 139 -11.03 3.67 -8.26
C SER A 139 -11.28 2.20 -8.62
N ASN A 140 -10.26 1.35 -8.65
CA ASN A 140 -10.41 -0.05 -9.05
C ASN A 140 -10.83 -0.92 -7.86
N PRO A 141 -12.01 -1.58 -7.89
CA PRO A 141 -12.50 -2.40 -6.78
C PRO A 141 -11.60 -3.59 -6.45
N ALA A 142 -10.81 -4.08 -7.41
CA ALA A 142 -9.86 -5.16 -7.23
C ALA A 142 -8.48 -4.69 -6.75
N ASP A 143 -8.25 -3.38 -6.62
CA ASP A 143 -6.97 -2.82 -6.17
C ASP A 143 -7.12 -2.14 -4.81
N VAL A 144 -6.56 -2.76 -3.77
CA VAL A 144 -6.57 -2.26 -2.38
C VAL A 144 -5.17 -2.19 -1.79
N LYS A 145 -4.13 -2.18 -2.63
CA LYS A 145 -2.74 -2.28 -2.18
C LYS A 145 -2.30 -1.06 -1.38
N GLU A 146 -1.64 -1.32 -0.27
CA GLU A 146 -0.92 -0.31 0.52
C GLU A 146 0.52 -0.18 -0.02
N LEU A 147 1.35 0.62 0.66
CA LEU A 147 2.74 0.88 0.27
C LEU A 147 3.71 -0.08 0.96
N THR A 148 4.93 -0.10 0.44
CA THR A 148 6.09 -0.76 1.04
C THR A 148 7.02 0.28 1.70
N PRO A 149 7.99 -0.14 2.55
CA PRO A 149 8.87 0.79 3.25
C PRO A 149 9.71 1.69 2.34
N GLU A 150 10.03 1.23 1.14
CA GLU A 150 10.92 1.91 0.18
C GLU A 150 10.38 3.27 -0.26
N PHE A 151 9.06 3.52 -0.11
CA PHE A 151 8.46 4.84 -0.37
C PHE A 151 8.84 5.92 0.67
N PHE A 152 9.42 5.52 1.80
CA PHE A 152 9.77 6.40 2.92
C PHE A 152 11.24 6.29 3.33
N MET A 153 11.97 5.32 2.77
CA MET A 153 13.41 5.19 2.96
C MET A 153 14.13 6.21 2.07
N GLY A 154 15.03 6.99 2.68
CA GLY A 154 15.97 7.81 1.91
C GLY A 154 17.08 6.92 1.33
N GLU A 155 17.48 7.25 0.10
CA GLU A 155 18.40 6.52 -0.79
C GLU A 155 17.77 5.35 -1.56
N GLY A 156 17.25 5.68 -2.75
CA GLY A 156 17.18 4.74 -3.86
C GLY A 156 18.59 4.39 -4.30
N ARG A 157 19.14 3.31 -3.73
CA ARG A 157 20.31 2.64 -4.29
C ARG A 157 19.85 1.73 -5.41
#